data_AF-A0A7Y1TTC7-F1
#
_entry.id   AF-A0A7Y1TTC7-F1
#
_cell.length_a   1.000
_cell.length_b   1.000
_cell.length_c   1.000
_cell.angle_alpha   90.00
_cell.angle_beta   90.00
_cell.angle_gamma   90.00
#
_symmetry.space_group_name_H-M   'P 1'
#
loop_
_entity.id
_entity.type
_entity.pdbx_description
1 polymer ?
#
loop_
_entity_poly.entity_id
_entity_poly.type
_entity_poly.pdbx_seq_one_letter_code
_entity_poly.pdbx_strand_id
1 'polypeptide(L)'
;MKRLAIAVALMALLLTACAAGANELVDVAAPDGDVAGFWMGLWHGLITPITFVISLFTDNVNIYEVHNSGNWYDLGYALGLGMSIGGGPGARCARKR
;
A
#
# COMPACT_ATOMS: atom_id res chain seq x y z
N MET A 1 13.92 -34.24 -6.83
CA MET A 1 14.54 -32.95 -6.42
C MET A 1 14.72 -31.98 -7.59
N LYS A 2 15.43 -32.33 -8.67
CA LYS A 2 15.64 -31.41 -9.83
C LYS A 2 14.34 -30.89 -10.48
N ARG A 3 13.35 -31.76 -10.69
CA ARG A 3 12.03 -31.36 -11.23
C ARG A 3 11.25 -30.42 -10.29
N LEU A 4 11.36 -30.63 -8.98
CA LEU A 4 10.74 -29.78 -7.96
C LEU A 4 11.42 -28.40 -7.95
N ALA A 5 12.76 -28.35 -8.03
CA ALA A 5 13.50 -27.10 -8.10
C ALA A 5 13.15 -26.28 -9.36
N ILE A 6 12.99 -26.94 -10.52
CA ILE A 6 12.55 -26.28 -11.76
C ILE A 6 11.13 -25.75 -11.63
N ALA A 7 10.21 -26.52 -11.05
CA ALA A 7 8.83 -26.07 -10.83
C ALA A 7 8.76 -24.86 -9.88
N VAL A 8 9.54 -24.86 -8.80
CA VAL A 8 9.64 -23.73 -7.86
C VAL A 8 10.24 -22.50 -8.55
N ALA A 9 11.29 -22.67 -9.36
CA ALA A 9 11.91 -21.56 -10.08
C ALA A 9 10.95 -20.94 -11.12
N LEU A 10 10.20 -21.76 -11.87
CA LEU A 10 9.19 -21.29 -12.82
C LEU A 10 8.03 -20.58 -12.11
N MET A 11 7.59 -21.11 -10.97
CA MET A 11 6.55 -20.48 -10.16
C MET A 11 7.02 -19.13 -9.60
N ALA A 12 8.27 -19.03 -9.13
CA ALA A 12 8.85 -17.76 -8.68
C ALA A 12 8.92 -16.73 -9.82
N LEU A 13 9.32 -17.15 -11.02
CA LEU A 13 9.38 -16.27 -12.20
C LEU A 13 8.00 -15.72 -12.60
N LEU A 14 6.96 -16.56 -12.52
CA LEU A 14 5.58 -16.15 -12.79
C LEU A 14 5.06 -15.16 -11.73
N LEU A 15 5.44 -15.34 -10.47
CA LEU A 15 5.04 -14.43 -9.39
C LEU A 15 5.69 -13.04 -9.53
N THR A 16 6.95 -12.97 -9.95
CA THR A 16 7.62 -11.68 -10.16
C THR A 16 7.10 -10.91 -11.37
N ALA A 17 6.54 -11.59 -12.37
CA ALA A 17 5.95 -10.95 -13.56
C ALA A 17 4.64 -10.19 -13.28
N CYS A 18 3.99 -10.43 -12.13
CA CYS A 18 2.75 -9.76 -11.72
C CYS A 18 2.98 -8.71 -10.62
N ALA A 19 4.24 -8.48 -10.23
CA ALA A 19 4.55 -7.46 -9.23
C ALA A 19 4.32 -6.06 -9.80
N ALA A 20 3.85 -5.14 -8.95
CA ALA A 20 3.76 -3.73 -9.31
C ALA A 20 5.15 -3.21 -9.71
N GLY A 21 5.18 -2.32 -10.72
CA GLY A 21 6.40 -1.66 -11.15
C GLY A 21 6.97 -0.74 -10.07
N ALA A 22 8.21 -0.30 -10.26
CA ALA A 22 8.81 0.70 -9.39
C ALA A 22 8.08 2.05 -9.50
N ASN A 23 8.00 2.76 -8.38
CA ASN A 23 7.54 4.15 -8.39
C ASN A 23 8.75 5.05 -8.72
N GLU A 24 8.78 5.59 -9.94
CA GLU A 24 9.86 6.47 -10.42
C GLU A 24 9.89 7.83 -9.71
N LEU A 25 8.86 8.17 -8.92
CA LEU A 25 8.71 9.43 -8.20
C LEU A 25 8.99 9.30 -6.69
N VAL A 26 9.58 8.19 -6.27
CA VAL A 26 10.07 8.04 -4.88
C VAL A 26 11.17 9.08 -4.61
N ASP A 27 11.07 9.73 -3.45
CA ASP A 27 11.95 10.82 -3.00
C ASP A 27 12.02 12.03 -3.96
N VAL A 28 11.08 12.11 -4.92
CA VAL A 28 10.87 13.27 -5.77
C VAL A 28 9.76 14.12 -5.14
N ALA A 29 10.06 15.40 -4.90
CA ALA A 29 9.08 16.33 -4.34
C ALA A 29 7.90 16.56 -5.29
N ALA A 30 6.69 16.63 -4.73
CA ALA A 30 5.49 17.05 -5.44
C ALA A 30 5.56 18.55 -5.80
N PRO A 31 4.61 19.08 -6.60
CA PRO A 31 4.60 20.50 -6.99
C PRO A 31 4.57 21.50 -5.82
N ASP A 32 4.12 21.07 -4.64
CA ASP A 32 4.12 21.84 -3.39
C ASP A 32 5.46 21.79 -2.63
N GLY A 33 6.42 20.98 -3.11
CA GLY A 33 7.76 20.86 -2.55
C GLY A 33 7.91 19.75 -1.50
N ASP A 34 6.83 19.04 -1.17
CA ASP A 34 6.84 18.03 -0.11
C ASP A 34 6.98 16.61 -0.66
N VAL A 35 7.54 15.71 0.17
CA VAL A 35 7.58 14.26 -0.06
C VAL A 35 6.82 13.60 1.08
N ALA A 36 5.81 12.80 0.76
CA ALA A 36 5.01 12.14 1.78
C ALA A 36 5.81 11.06 2.51
N GLY A 37 6.05 11.29 3.81
CA GLY A 37 6.72 10.35 4.70
C GLY A 37 5.76 9.43 5.46
N PHE A 38 6.27 8.75 6.50
CA PHE A 38 5.51 7.82 7.33
C PHE A 38 4.17 8.35 7.85
N TRP A 39 4.13 9.57 8.39
CA TRP A 39 2.91 10.14 8.99
C TRP A 39 1.83 10.42 7.95
N MET A 40 2.23 10.88 6.76
CA MET A 40 1.31 11.04 5.63
C MET A 40 0.82 9.68 5.14
N GLY A 41 1.71 8.69 5.07
CA GLY A 41 1.34 7.30 4.79
C GLY A 41 0.27 6.80 5.76
N LEU A 42 0.50 6.93 7.07
CA LEU A 42 -0.46 6.52 8.11
C LEU A 42 -1.82 7.20 7.95
N TRP A 43 -1.83 8.51 7.68
CA TRP A 43 -3.04 9.27 7.43
C TRP A 43 -3.77 8.78 6.16
N HIS A 44 -3.05 8.65 5.04
CA HIS A 44 -3.60 8.19 3.76
C HIS A 44 -4.20 6.79 3.86
N GLY A 45 -3.51 5.87 4.57
CA GLY A 45 -4.02 4.54 4.88
C GLY A 45 -5.31 4.56 5.71
N LEU A 46 -5.39 5.45 6.70
CA LEU A 46 -6.56 5.59 7.57
C LEU A 46 -7.81 6.06 6.79
N ILE A 47 -7.63 6.96 5.84
CA ILE A 47 -8.72 7.51 5.03
C ILE A 47 -9.00 6.70 3.75
N THR A 48 -8.19 5.67 3.45
CA THR A 48 -8.31 4.82 2.24
C THR A 48 -9.73 4.38 1.91
N PRO A 49 -10.58 3.89 2.85
CA PRO A 49 -11.92 3.44 2.48
C PRO A 49 -12.79 4.57 1.91
N ILE A 50 -12.61 5.79 2.41
CA ILE A 50 -13.34 6.97 1.95
C ILE A 50 -12.74 7.47 0.63
N THR A 51 -11.42 7.59 0.54
CA THR A 51 -10.75 8.08 -0.68
C THR A 51 -10.92 7.13 -1.86
N PHE A 52 -10.99 5.81 -1.62
CA PHE A 52 -11.34 4.82 -2.63
C PHE A 52 -12.75 5.04 -3.21
N VAL A 53 -13.74 5.32 -2.36
CA VAL A 53 -15.11 5.59 -2.86
C VAL A 53 -15.12 6.87 -3.69
N ILE A 54 -14.42 7.92 -3.25
CA ILE A 54 -14.35 9.19 -3.97
C ILE A 54 -13.64 9.02 -5.31
N SER A 55 -12.53 8.27 -5.37
CA SER A 55 -11.76 8.07 -6.60
C SER A 55 -12.54 7.34 -7.70
N LEU A 56 -13.64 6.65 -7.38
CA LEU A 56 -14.54 6.05 -8.38
C LEU A 56 -15.34 7.10 -9.17
N PHE A 57 -15.45 8.33 -8.64
CA PHE A 57 -16.24 9.40 -9.25
C PHE A 57 -15.38 10.57 -9.74
N THR A 58 -14.08 10.59 -9.41
CA THR A 58 -13.17 11.64 -9.85
C THR A 58 -11.71 11.19 -9.91
N ASP A 59 -11.01 11.63 -10.94
CA ASP A 59 -9.56 11.38 -11.09
C ASP A 59 -8.69 12.36 -10.28
N ASN A 60 -9.30 13.32 -9.59
CA ASN A 60 -8.59 14.33 -8.78
C ASN A 60 -8.12 13.78 -7.42
N VAL A 61 -8.60 12.62 -7.00
CA VAL A 61 -8.29 12.03 -5.69
C VAL A 61 -7.63 10.68 -5.90
N ASN A 62 -6.38 10.59 -5.46
CA ASN A 62 -5.65 9.33 -5.42
C ASN A 62 -5.70 8.74 -4.02
N ILE A 63 -5.79 7.42 -3.94
CA ILE A 63 -5.83 6.70 -2.68
C ILE A 63 -4.44 6.69 -2.02
N TYR A 64 -3.40 6.76 -2.85
CA TYR A 64 -2.01 6.60 -2.49
C TYR A 64 -1.20 7.75 -3.10
N GLU A 65 -0.27 8.33 -2.32
CA GLU A 65 0.58 9.42 -2.77
C GLU A 65 1.71 8.90 -3.66
N VAL A 66 1.89 9.52 -4.81
CA VAL A 66 2.90 9.12 -5.80
C VAL A 66 4.27 9.71 -5.42
N HIS A 67 4.29 10.92 -4.86
CA HIS A 67 5.51 11.58 -4.39
C HIS A 67 5.77 11.25 -2.92
N ASN A 68 6.41 10.12 -2.67
CA ASN A 68 6.55 9.57 -1.31
C ASN A 68 7.97 9.08 -0.98
N SER A 69 8.23 8.84 0.30
CA SER A 69 9.54 8.40 0.81
C SER A 69 9.77 6.88 0.74
N GLY A 70 9.11 6.20 -0.20
CA GLY A 70 9.14 4.76 -0.41
C GLY A 70 8.67 3.95 0.80
N ASN A 71 9.50 3.00 1.24
CA ASN A 71 9.16 2.02 2.28
C ASN A 71 8.61 2.65 3.57
N TRP A 72 9.08 3.83 3.97
CA TRP A 72 8.61 4.46 5.21
C TRP A 72 7.17 4.96 5.10
N TYR A 73 6.82 5.51 3.94
CA TYR A 73 5.45 5.87 3.61
C TYR A 73 4.57 4.61 3.50
N ASP A 74 5.06 3.56 2.82
CA ASP A 74 4.35 2.27 2.69
C ASP A 74 4.00 1.62 4.02
N LEU A 75 4.95 1.63 4.95
CA LEU A 75 4.73 1.11 6.30
C LEU A 75 3.66 1.90 7.04
N GLY A 76 3.68 3.23 6.94
CA GLY A 76 2.61 4.08 7.48
C GLY A 76 1.26 3.72 6.85
N TYR A 77 1.21 3.69 5.52
CA TYR A 77 0.02 3.39 4.74
C TYR A 77 -0.59 2.03 5.10
N ALA A 78 0.22 0.97 5.16
CA ALA A 78 -0.24 -0.36 5.53
C ALA A 78 -0.82 -0.41 6.96
N LEU A 79 -0.21 0.29 7.91
CA LEU A 79 -0.73 0.40 9.28
C LEU A 79 -2.05 1.16 9.33
N GLY A 80 -2.13 2.30 8.64
CA GLY A 80 -3.35 3.12 8.57
C GLY A 80 -4.51 2.37 7.93
N LEU A 81 -4.24 1.67 6.82
CA LEU A 81 -5.20 0.83 6.15
C LEU A 81 -5.68 -0.31 7.05
N GLY A 82 -4.76 -0.99 7.74
CA GLY A 82 -5.09 -2.01 8.72
C GLY A 82 -5.99 -1.48 9.84
N MET A 83 -5.82 -0.23 10.28
CA MET A 83 -6.69 0.39 11.26
C MET A 83 -8.08 0.72 10.69
N SER A 84 -8.17 1.22 9.46
CA SER A 84 -9.42 1.70 8.86
C SER A 84 -10.40 0.60 8.46
N ILE A 85 -9.90 -0.57 8.06
CA ILE A 85 -10.74 -1.72 7.67
C ILE A 85 -10.95 -2.73 8.82
N GLY A 86 -10.55 -2.40 10.04
CA GLY A 86 -10.77 -3.25 11.22
C GLY A 86 -9.79 -4.42 11.36
N GLY A 87 -8.55 -4.27 10.92
CA GLY A 87 -7.44 -5.21 11.10
C GLY A 87 -6.50 -4.90 12.28
N GLY A 88 -6.79 -3.87 13.09
CA GLY A 88 -5.96 -3.49 14.24
C GLY A 88 -5.94 -4.54 15.37
N PRO A 89 -4.97 -4.46 16.31
CA PRO A 89 -4.78 -5.44 17.39
C PRO A 89 -6.03 -5.72 18.27
N GLY A 90 -7.05 -4.86 18.25
CA GLY A 90 -8.33 -5.02 18.97
C GLY A 90 -9.46 -5.69 18.18
N ALA A 91 -9.31 -5.93 16.87
CA ALA A 91 -10.37 -6.46 16.02
C ALA A 91 -10.81 -7.89 16.38
N ARG A 92 -9.95 -8.64 17.09
CA ARG A 92 -10.24 -10.00 17.57
C ARG A 92 -11.14 -10.05 18.81
N CYS A 93 -11.45 -8.93 19.46
CA CYS A 93 -12.33 -8.92 20.64
C CYS A 93 -13.83 -8.96 20.32
N ALA A 94 -14.24 -8.87 19.04
CA ALA A 94 -15.65 -8.85 18.65
C ALA A 94 -16.28 -10.24 18.39
N ARG A 95 -15.57 -11.35 18.66
CA ARG A 95 -16.16 -12.72 18.55
C ARG A 95 -16.35 -13.36 19.92
N LYS A 96 -17.27 -12.80 20.69
CA LYS A 96 -18.00 -13.54 21.74
C LYS A 96 -19.46 -13.08 21.78
N ARG A 97 -20.29 -13.69 20.95
CA ARG A 97 -21.60 -14.23 21.31
C ARG A 97 -22.11 -15.11 20.18
#